data_AF-A0A182T8R1-F1
#
_entry.id   AF-A0A182T8R1-F1
#
_cell.length_a   1.000
_cell.length_b   1.000
_cell.length_c   1.000
_cell.angle_alpha   90.00
_cell.angle_beta   90.00
_cell.angle_gamma   90.00
#
_symmetry.space_group_name_H-M   'P 1'
#
loop_
_entity.id
_entity.type
_entity.pdbx_description
1 polymer ?
#
loop_
_entity_poly.entity_id
_entity_poly.type
_entity_poly.pdbx_seq_one_letter_code
_entity_poly.pdbx_strand_id
1 'polypeptide(L)'
;MWHLVKLFSNPHETGLRQRCMKLAQAIGVWQPTLRDSLLARRKQLDQAIQGLGVHGLTADQTGSLISLHVALKNELQRHIDTYKTAIHKLEELSPVTAHQDPAQSSHQRLLAIGYGDIQQRLIDNKTLLTMLDKPALKQLAQLVENLSQRVQNDKEVLFCVGQIRRTDATANTEERPAAGLLMNYSRGCDTVLGLMGPIATLPPSSPTSNGCSSGGSDGYHSDSDIDETNSELVRQYSVMYSKNRIDTLDSLNSLPQLKHAHQLKAKILFSIIVLAFRACHGLKERKVLEVRRTLYVLDANDEATASLDRAVR
;
A
#
# COMPACT_ATOMS: atom_id res chain seq x y z
N MET A 1 -26.95 41.78 38.54
CA MET A 1 -27.58 41.09 37.39
C MET A 1 -27.73 39.59 37.63
N TRP A 2 -26.68 38.80 37.92
CA TRP A 2 -26.82 37.36 38.19
C TRP A 2 -27.76 37.01 39.35
N HIS A 3 -27.83 37.86 40.38
CA HIS A 3 -28.84 37.76 41.44
C HIS A 3 -30.28 37.92 40.91
N LEU A 4 -30.53 38.82 39.94
CA LEU A 4 -31.83 38.93 39.26
C LEU A 4 -32.12 37.68 38.45
N VAL A 5 -31.13 37.12 37.74
CA VAL A 5 -31.28 35.85 37.01
C VAL A 5 -31.69 34.73 37.98
N LYS A 6 -30.97 34.57 39.10
CA LYS A 6 -31.29 33.59 40.15
C LYS A 6 -32.69 33.76 40.73
N LEU A 7 -33.09 35.02 40.97
CA LEU A 7 -34.41 35.38 41.49
C LEU A 7 -35.53 35.04 40.49
N PHE A 8 -35.28 35.27 39.19
CA PHE A 8 -36.23 34.93 38.13
C PHE A 8 -36.24 33.44 37.76
N SER A 9 -35.16 32.70 38.04
CA SER A 9 -35.10 31.25 37.85
C SER A 9 -35.97 30.49 38.85
N ASN A 10 -36.28 31.07 40.02
CA ASN A 10 -37.15 30.50 41.04
C ASN A 10 -38.21 31.53 41.46
N PRO A 11 -39.25 31.76 40.66
CA PRO A 11 -40.24 32.78 40.95
C PRO A 11 -41.11 32.37 42.14
N HIS A 12 -40.75 32.83 43.34
CA HIS A 12 -41.54 32.62 44.56
C HIS A 12 -42.62 33.69 44.78
N GLU A 13 -42.54 34.84 44.09
CA GLU A 13 -43.48 35.96 44.25
C GLU A 13 -44.09 36.44 42.93
N THR A 14 -45.40 36.64 42.95
CA THR A 14 -46.13 37.29 41.86
C THR A 14 -45.79 38.79 41.79
N GLY A 15 -45.74 39.36 40.58
CA GLY A 15 -45.43 40.78 40.36
C GLY A 15 -43.96 41.21 40.48
N LEU A 16 -43.04 40.30 40.81
CA LEU A 16 -41.58 40.57 40.84
C LEU A 16 -41.05 41.12 39.51
N ARG A 17 -41.55 40.57 38.39
CA ARG A 17 -41.21 41.02 37.03
C ARG A 17 -41.52 42.50 36.81
N GLN A 18 -42.67 42.98 37.27
CA GLN A 18 -43.09 44.37 37.10
C GLN A 18 -42.23 45.31 37.94
N ARG A 19 -41.93 44.93 39.19
CA ARG A 19 -41.08 45.70 40.10
C ARG A 19 -39.64 45.84 39.60
N CYS A 20 -39.07 44.76 39.05
CA CYS A 20 -37.69 44.77 38.55
C CYS A 20 -37.55 45.20 37.08
N MET A 21 -38.65 45.45 36.35
CA MET A 21 -38.61 45.75 34.91
C MET A 21 -37.80 47.00 34.59
N LYS A 22 -38.08 48.12 35.27
CA LYS A 22 -37.38 49.40 35.06
C LYS A 22 -35.89 49.28 35.40
N LEU A 23 -35.56 48.53 36.47
CA LEU A 23 -34.18 48.27 36.86
C LEU A 23 -33.43 47.43 35.82
N ALA A 24 -34.05 46.36 35.30
CA ALA A 24 -33.45 45.51 34.28
C ALA A 24 -33.24 46.27 32.95
N GLN A 25 -34.20 47.13 32.56
CA GLN A 25 -34.08 47.99 31.40
C GLN A 25 -32.95 49.01 31.56
N ALA A 26 -32.86 49.68 32.70
CA ALA A 26 -31.77 50.62 32.99
C ALA A 26 -30.40 49.91 32.93
N ILE A 27 -30.23 48.78 33.62
CA ILE A 27 -28.98 48.01 33.58
C ILE A 27 -28.61 47.62 32.14
N GLY A 28 -29.58 47.23 31.32
CA GLY A 28 -29.36 46.89 29.92
C GLY A 28 -28.91 48.05 29.03
N VAL A 29 -29.26 49.29 29.37
CA VAL A 29 -28.83 50.52 28.66
C VAL A 29 -27.47 51.01 29.16
N TRP A 30 -27.26 51.00 30.48
CA TRP A 30 -26.05 51.54 31.11
C TRP A 30 -24.85 50.58 31.04
N GLN A 31 -25.07 49.26 30.91
CA GLN A 31 -24.00 48.25 30.85
C GLN A 31 -24.27 47.21 29.74
N PRO A 32 -24.01 47.55 28.45
CA PRO A 32 -24.25 46.64 27.34
C PRO A 32 -23.41 45.36 27.41
N THR A 33 -22.16 45.44 27.91
CA THR A 33 -21.27 44.28 28.10
C THR A 33 -21.85 43.20 29.01
N LEU A 34 -22.65 43.61 30.01
CA LEU A 34 -23.34 42.71 30.93
C LEU A 34 -24.50 41.98 30.25
N ARG A 35 -25.19 42.65 29.32
CA ARG A 35 -26.24 42.07 28.48
C ARG A 35 -25.66 41.02 27.54
N ASP A 36 -24.52 41.31 26.91
CA ASP A 36 -23.83 40.36 26.03
C ASP A 36 -23.36 39.12 26.81
N SER A 37 -22.81 39.32 28.01
CA SER A 37 -22.43 38.23 28.92
C SER A 37 -23.62 37.35 29.31
N LEU A 38 -24.80 37.96 29.54
CA LEU A 38 -26.04 37.23 29.85
C LEU A 38 -26.55 36.43 28.65
N LEU A 39 -26.52 37.02 27.45
CA LEU A 39 -26.89 36.33 26.21
C LEU A 39 -25.97 35.16 25.91
N ALA A 40 -24.66 35.34 26.06
CA ALA A 40 -23.66 34.30 25.91
C ALA A 40 -23.91 33.15 26.90
N ARG A 41 -24.19 33.46 28.16
CA ARG A 41 -24.50 32.43 29.16
C ARG A 41 -25.81 31.71 28.88
N ARG A 42 -26.86 32.41 28.44
CA ARG A 42 -28.12 31.77 28.02
C ARG A 42 -27.85 30.76 26.90
N LYS A 43 -27.09 31.17 25.88
CA LYS A 43 -26.69 30.27 24.78
C LYS A 43 -25.91 29.05 25.29
N GLN A 44 -24.99 29.23 26.24
CA GLN A 44 -24.28 28.10 26.87
C GLN A 44 -25.22 27.14 27.62
N LEU A 45 -26.22 27.66 28.34
CA LEU A 45 -27.22 26.85 29.03
C LEU A 45 -28.08 26.08 28.02
N ASP A 46 -28.52 26.73 26.95
CA ASP A 46 -29.29 26.08 25.87
C ASP A 46 -28.48 24.96 25.20
N GLN A 47 -27.19 25.20 24.94
CA GLN A 47 -26.26 24.19 24.41
C GLN A 47 -26.07 23.03 25.38
N ALA A 48 -25.94 23.29 26.68
CA ALA A 48 -25.80 22.24 27.68
C ALA A 48 -27.05 21.35 27.76
N ILE A 49 -28.25 21.94 27.69
CA ILE A 49 -29.53 21.21 27.68
C ILE A 49 -29.64 20.34 26.42
N GLN A 50 -29.27 20.86 25.25
CA GLN A 50 -29.24 20.08 24.01
C GLN A 50 -28.25 18.90 24.13
N GLY A 51 -27.06 19.13 24.69
CA GLY A 51 -26.09 18.08 24.99
C GLY A 51 -26.70 16.98 25.87
N LEU A 52 -27.39 17.33 26.95
CA LEU A 52 -28.05 16.35 27.82
C LEU A 52 -29.04 15.45 27.06
N GLY A 53 -29.80 16.02 26.11
CA GLY A 53 -30.76 15.26 25.31
C GLY A 53 -30.14 14.33 24.27
N VAL A 54 -29.02 14.74 23.66
CA VAL A 54 -28.39 14.01 22.54
C VAL A 54 -27.34 13.01 23.01
N HIS A 55 -26.63 13.26 24.12
CA HIS A 55 -25.59 12.34 24.60
C HIS A 55 -26.14 11.02 25.15
N GLY A 56 -27.41 10.99 25.54
CA GLY A 56 -28.06 9.79 26.05
C GLY A 56 -28.50 8.81 24.98
N LEU A 57 -28.72 9.26 23.73
CA LEU A 57 -29.41 8.49 22.69
C LEU A 57 -28.64 8.50 21.37
N THR A 58 -28.60 7.36 20.69
CA THR A 58 -28.08 7.18 19.34
C THR A 58 -29.07 6.37 18.51
N ALA A 59 -29.09 6.58 17.20
CA ALA A 59 -29.87 5.76 16.30
C ALA A 59 -29.27 4.36 16.20
N ASP A 60 -30.11 3.33 16.28
CA ASP A 60 -29.75 1.97 15.89
C ASP A 60 -29.86 1.77 14.36
N GLN A 61 -29.60 0.55 13.88
CA GLN A 61 -29.66 0.20 12.46
C GLN A 61 -31.07 0.32 11.85
N THR A 62 -32.12 0.45 12.70
CA THR A 62 -33.51 0.64 12.29
C THR A 62 -33.94 2.11 12.36
N GLY A 63 -33.05 3.00 12.80
CA GLY A 63 -33.33 4.42 13.00
C GLY A 63 -34.01 4.73 14.33
N SER A 64 -34.17 3.75 15.22
CA SER A 64 -34.76 3.95 16.55
C SER A 64 -33.73 4.51 17.52
N LEU A 65 -34.15 5.43 18.39
CA LEU A 65 -33.29 6.03 19.41
C LEU A 65 -33.11 5.07 20.60
N ILE A 66 -31.89 4.55 20.75
CA ILE A 66 -31.47 3.70 21.86
C ILE A 66 -30.38 4.38 22.67
N SER A 67 -30.13 3.93 23.90
CA SER A 67 -29.04 4.51 24.68
C SER A 67 -27.67 4.17 24.07
N LEU A 68 -26.73 5.11 24.12
CA LEU A 68 -25.37 4.92 23.57
C LEU A 68 -24.70 3.65 24.11
N HIS A 69 -24.87 3.35 25.40
CA HIS A 69 -24.32 2.15 26.01
C HIS A 69 -24.90 0.86 25.43
N VAL A 70 -26.21 0.83 25.16
CA VAL A 70 -26.86 -0.32 24.52
C VAL A 70 -26.37 -0.46 23.08
N ALA A 71 -26.25 0.65 22.34
CA ALA A 71 -25.72 0.63 20.98
C ALA A 71 -24.28 0.11 20.92
N LEU A 72 -23.39 0.61 21.78
CA LEU A 72 -22.01 0.15 21.88
C LEU A 72 -21.94 -1.34 22.26
N LYS A 73 -22.74 -1.78 23.23
CA LYS A 73 -22.82 -3.20 23.62
C LYS A 73 -23.25 -4.07 22.43
N ASN A 74 -24.29 -3.65 21.70
CA ASN A 74 -24.80 -4.40 20.55
C ASN A 74 -23.76 -4.49 19.43
N GLU A 75 -23.04 -3.40 19.15
CA GLU A 75 -21.99 -3.39 18.12
C GLU A 75 -20.79 -4.27 18.52
N LEU A 76 -20.35 -4.21 19.78
CA LEU A 76 -19.31 -5.09 20.30
C LEU A 76 -19.72 -6.56 20.24
N GLN A 77 -20.97 -6.89 20.58
CA GLN A 77 -21.49 -8.25 20.47
C GLN A 77 -21.49 -8.74 19.02
N ARG A 78 -21.92 -7.88 18.07
CA ARG A 78 -21.87 -8.19 16.64
C ARG A 78 -20.44 -8.45 16.16
N HIS A 79 -19.46 -7.68 16.62
CA HIS A 79 -18.06 -7.96 16.32
C HIS A 79 -17.63 -9.34 16.84
N ILE A 80 -17.93 -9.65 18.11
CA ILE A 80 -17.62 -10.96 18.72
C ILE A 80 -18.20 -12.11 17.90
N ASP A 81 -19.48 -12.01 17.50
CA ASP A 81 -20.14 -13.06 16.73
C ASP A 81 -19.49 -13.21 15.35
N THR A 82 -19.12 -12.10 14.71
CA THR A 82 -18.38 -12.10 13.44
C THR A 82 -17.01 -12.79 13.57
N TYR A 83 -16.26 -12.50 14.64
CA TYR A 83 -14.98 -13.16 14.91
C TYR A 83 -15.16 -14.66 15.15
N LYS A 84 -16.16 -15.06 15.94
CA LYS A 84 -16.45 -16.47 16.20
C LYS A 84 -16.77 -17.24 14.92
N THR A 85 -17.60 -16.66 14.04
CA THR A 85 -17.90 -17.29 12.74
C THR A 85 -16.64 -17.41 11.88
N ALA A 86 -15.80 -16.37 11.84
CA ALA A 86 -14.56 -16.40 11.06
C ALA A 86 -13.59 -17.49 11.57
N ILE A 87 -13.45 -17.61 12.90
CA ILE A 87 -12.62 -18.64 13.54
C ILE A 87 -13.14 -20.05 13.22
N HIS A 88 -14.43 -20.31 13.42
CA HIS A 88 -15.03 -21.62 13.11
C HIS A 88 -14.78 -22.03 11.65
N LYS A 89 -14.83 -21.08 10.72
CA LYS A 89 -14.55 -21.32 9.31
C LYS A 89 -13.07 -21.57 9.02
N LEU A 90 -12.17 -20.91 9.74
CA LEU A 90 -10.74 -21.22 9.67
C LEU A 90 -10.45 -22.63 10.19
N GLU A 91 -11.13 -23.07 11.25
CA GLU A 91 -11.01 -24.42 11.80
C GLU A 91 -11.56 -25.49 10.84
N GLU A 92 -12.70 -25.23 10.17
CA GLU A 92 -13.23 -26.12 9.12
C GLU A 92 -12.27 -26.31 7.93
N LEU A 93 -11.53 -25.26 7.55
CA LEU A 93 -10.62 -25.26 6.38
C LEU A 93 -9.17 -25.61 6.75
N SER A 94 -8.83 -25.62 8.04
CA SER A 94 -7.54 -26.03 8.59
C SER A 94 -7.06 -27.42 8.12
N PRO A 95 -7.88 -28.49 8.10
CA PRO A 95 -7.40 -29.82 7.69
C PRO A 95 -6.93 -29.90 6.23
N VAL A 96 -7.32 -28.95 5.36
CA VAL A 96 -6.89 -28.90 3.94
C VAL A 96 -5.60 -28.11 3.75
N THR A 97 -5.27 -27.20 4.68
CA THR A 97 -4.09 -26.32 4.60
C THR A 97 -2.97 -26.74 5.55
N ALA A 98 -3.27 -27.56 6.57
CA ALA A 98 -2.36 -28.04 7.60
C ALA A 98 -1.81 -29.44 7.31
N HIS A 99 -1.43 -29.74 6.07
CA HIS A 99 -0.36 -30.70 5.88
C HIS A 99 0.97 -29.96 6.00
N GLN A 100 1.66 -30.24 7.11
CA GLN A 100 3.12 -30.23 7.28
C GLN A 100 3.76 -29.12 8.12
N ASP A 101 4.55 -29.64 9.06
CA ASP A 101 5.63 -29.04 9.82
C ASP A 101 6.27 -27.81 9.12
N PRO A 102 6.25 -26.62 9.75
CA PRO A 102 6.93 -25.42 9.24
C PRO A 102 8.43 -25.63 8.98
N ALA A 103 9.03 -26.69 9.54
CA ALA A 103 10.45 -27.01 9.44
C ALA A 103 10.86 -27.75 8.14
N GLN A 104 9.91 -28.24 7.33
CA GLN A 104 10.24 -28.74 5.98
C GLN A 104 10.67 -27.56 5.10
N SER A 105 11.86 -27.65 4.49
CA SER A 105 12.42 -26.54 3.70
C SER A 105 11.40 -26.06 2.66
N SER A 106 11.16 -24.74 2.62
CA SER A 106 10.18 -24.15 1.70
C SER A 106 10.46 -24.53 0.23
N HIS A 107 11.72 -24.84 -0.10
CA HIS A 107 12.15 -25.31 -1.42
C HIS A 107 11.66 -26.74 -1.73
N GLN A 108 11.81 -27.66 -0.78
CA GLN A 108 11.33 -29.05 -0.95
C GLN A 108 9.81 -29.11 -1.09
N ARG A 109 9.10 -28.23 -0.36
CA ARG A 109 7.64 -28.07 -0.47
C ARG A 109 7.22 -27.52 -1.85
N LEU A 110 7.92 -26.51 -2.37
CA LEU A 110 7.64 -25.92 -3.68
C LEU A 110 7.78 -26.95 -4.83
N LEU A 111 8.71 -27.90 -4.68
CA LEU A 111 8.95 -28.97 -5.65
C LEU A 111 8.04 -30.19 -5.48
N ALA A 112 7.17 -30.22 -4.48
CA ALA A 112 6.27 -31.35 -4.22
C ALA A 112 4.79 -31.06 -4.57
N ILE A 113 4.43 -29.77 -4.72
CA ILE A 113 3.04 -29.36 -4.91
C ILE A 113 2.62 -29.53 -6.38
N GLY A 114 1.57 -30.34 -6.60
CA GLY A 114 1.00 -30.60 -7.93
C GLY A 114 -0.06 -29.56 -8.34
N TYR A 115 -0.52 -29.66 -9.59
CA TYR A 115 -1.57 -28.78 -10.12
C TYR A 115 -2.90 -28.89 -9.34
N GLY A 116 -3.32 -30.11 -8.98
CA GLY A 116 -4.55 -30.36 -8.23
C GLY A 116 -4.53 -29.73 -6.83
N ASP A 117 -3.39 -29.79 -6.14
CA ASP A 117 -3.21 -29.21 -4.81
C ASP A 117 -3.33 -27.68 -4.85
N ILE A 118 -2.74 -27.05 -5.87
CA ILE A 118 -2.82 -25.59 -6.06
C ILE A 118 -4.27 -25.17 -6.35
N GLN A 119 -4.99 -25.96 -7.15
CA GLN A 119 -6.39 -25.68 -7.45
C GLN A 119 -7.26 -25.77 -6.18
N GLN A 120 -7.09 -26.81 -5.36
CA GLN A 120 -7.82 -26.92 -4.11
C GLN A 120 -7.48 -25.79 -3.14
N ARG A 121 -6.18 -25.50 -2.97
CA ARG A 121 -5.71 -24.37 -2.16
C ARG A 121 -6.29 -23.03 -2.62
N LEU A 122 -6.39 -22.80 -3.92
CA LEU A 122 -6.98 -21.59 -4.47
C LEU A 122 -8.47 -21.48 -4.11
N ILE A 123 -9.22 -22.58 -4.18
CA ILE A 123 -10.65 -22.62 -3.82
C ILE A 123 -10.82 -22.26 -2.34
N ASP A 124 -10.03 -22.88 -1.46
CA ASP A 124 -10.12 -22.66 -0.02
C ASP A 124 -9.73 -21.22 0.34
N ASN A 125 -8.62 -20.72 -0.21
CA ASN A 125 -8.15 -19.36 0.03
C ASN A 125 -9.13 -18.30 -0.50
N LYS A 126 -9.78 -18.54 -1.65
CA LYS A 126 -10.80 -17.63 -2.18
C LYS A 126 -12.07 -17.63 -1.32
N THR A 127 -12.44 -18.79 -0.78
CA THR A 127 -13.55 -18.91 0.18
C THR A 127 -13.24 -18.14 1.46
N LEU A 128 -12.03 -18.29 2.02
CA LEU A 128 -11.56 -17.51 3.17
C LEU A 128 -11.56 -16.02 2.89
N LEU A 129 -11.04 -15.60 1.75
CA LEU A 129 -10.95 -14.19 1.38
C LEU A 129 -12.34 -13.54 1.35
N THR A 130 -13.31 -14.22 0.75
CA THR A 130 -14.71 -13.74 0.67
C THR A 130 -15.35 -13.62 2.06
N MET A 131 -14.99 -14.50 3.00
CA MET A 131 -15.52 -14.47 4.37
C MET A 131 -14.86 -13.42 5.26
N LEU A 132 -13.56 -13.18 5.05
CA LEU A 132 -12.74 -12.27 5.87
C LEU A 132 -12.77 -10.83 5.37
N ASP A 133 -13.18 -10.59 4.12
CA ASP A 133 -13.40 -9.26 3.55
C ASP A 133 -14.69 -8.61 4.11
N LYS A 134 -14.67 -8.30 5.41
CA LYS A 134 -15.76 -7.65 6.14
C LYS A 134 -15.25 -6.37 6.80
N PRO A 135 -16.04 -5.27 6.78
CA PRO A 135 -15.66 -4.03 7.45
C PRO A 135 -15.50 -4.18 8.97
N ALA A 136 -16.10 -5.21 9.55
CA ALA A 136 -15.97 -5.55 10.97
C ALA A 136 -14.61 -6.16 11.35
N LEU A 137 -13.80 -6.58 10.36
CA LEU A 137 -12.53 -7.29 10.52
C LEU A 137 -11.31 -6.46 10.08
N LYS A 138 -11.43 -5.12 10.06
CA LYS A 138 -10.39 -4.20 9.56
C LYS A 138 -9.00 -4.39 10.18
N GLN A 139 -8.92 -4.84 11.44
CA GLN A 139 -7.63 -5.14 12.08
C GLN A 139 -6.84 -6.27 11.41
N LEU A 140 -7.49 -7.12 10.61
CA LEU A 140 -6.86 -8.21 9.87
C LEU A 140 -6.38 -7.79 8.48
N ALA A 141 -6.45 -6.50 8.12
CA ALA A 141 -6.21 -6.00 6.76
C ALA A 141 -4.90 -6.52 6.15
N GLN A 142 -3.79 -6.52 6.90
CA GLN A 142 -2.51 -7.02 6.39
C GLN A 142 -2.54 -8.53 6.08
N LEU A 143 -3.22 -9.33 6.89
CA LEU A 143 -3.36 -10.77 6.66
C LEU A 143 -4.30 -11.07 5.50
N VAL A 144 -5.38 -10.30 5.36
CA VAL A 144 -6.31 -10.37 4.23
C VAL A 144 -5.59 -10.00 2.93
N GLU A 145 -4.73 -8.99 2.95
CA GLU A 145 -3.89 -8.61 1.79
C GLU A 145 -2.93 -9.73 1.40
N ASN A 146 -2.23 -10.33 2.38
CA ASN A 146 -1.37 -11.47 2.13
C ASN A 146 -2.13 -12.67 1.54
N LEU A 147 -3.36 -12.92 2.01
CA LEU A 147 -4.23 -13.96 1.47
C LEU A 147 -4.65 -13.64 0.03
N SER A 148 -4.99 -12.38 -0.26
CA SER A 148 -5.31 -11.90 -1.61
C SER A 148 -4.14 -12.12 -2.57
N GLN A 149 -2.92 -11.75 -2.16
CA GLN A 149 -1.72 -11.98 -2.97
C GLN A 149 -1.47 -13.47 -3.23
N ARG A 150 -1.68 -14.34 -2.22
CA ARG A 150 -1.57 -15.80 -2.41
C ARG A 150 -2.59 -16.33 -3.41
N VAL A 151 -3.84 -15.88 -3.33
CA VAL A 151 -4.90 -16.22 -4.31
C VAL A 151 -4.47 -15.79 -5.71
N GLN A 152 -3.85 -14.62 -5.85
CA GLN A 152 -3.39 -14.12 -7.14
C GLN A 152 -2.23 -14.96 -7.70
N ASN A 153 -1.23 -15.28 -6.88
CA ASN A 153 -0.11 -16.13 -7.27
C ASN A 153 -0.59 -17.52 -7.73
N ASP A 154 -1.53 -18.13 -7.03
CA ASP A 154 -2.08 -19.44 -7.40
C ASP A 154 -2.83 -19.38 -8.74
N LYS A 155 -3.58 -18.31 -9.02
CA LYS A 155 -4.21 -18.10 -10.34
C LYS A 155 -3.19 -18.00 -11.46
N GLU A 156 -2.11 -17.26 -11.24
CA GLU A 156 -1.05 -17.07 -12.25
C GLU A 156 -0.36 -18.38 -12.58
N VAL A 157 -0.03 -19.19 -11.56
CA VAL A 157 0.54 -20.53 -11.78
C VAL A 157 -0.42 -21.41 -12.59
N LEU A 158 -1.69 -21.49 -12.19
CA LEU A 158 -2.68 -22.30 -12.92
C LEU A 158 -2.90 -21.79 -14.36
N PHE A 159 -2.86 -20.47 -14.57
CA PHE A 159 -2.94 -19.88 -15.89
C PHE A 159 -1.76 -20.30 -16.76
N CYS A 160 -0.52 -20.17 -16.27
CA CYS A 160 0.69 -20.56 -16.99
C CYS A 160 0.71 -22.06 -17.32
N VAL A 161 0.41 -22.92 -16.35
CA VAL A 161 0.32 -24.37 -16.58
C VAL A 161 -0.80 -24.69 -17.58
N GLY A 162 -1.92 -23.97 -17.52
CA GLY A 162 -3.01 -24.08 -18.49
C GLY A 162 -2.66 -23.61 -19.90
N GLN A 163 -1.71 -22.68 -20.08
CA GLN A 163 -1.16 -22.31 -21.38
C GLN A 163 -0.24 -23.41 -21.91
N ILE A 164 0.68 -23.91 -21.06
CA ILE A 164 1.59 -25.00 -21.41
C ILE A 164 0.81 -26.23 -21.88
N ARG A 165 -0.24 -26.63 -21.16
CA ARG A 165 -1.10 -27.76 -21.54
C ARG A 165 -1.78 -27.57 -22.90
N ARG A 166 -2.02 -26.33 -23.32
CA ARG A 166 -2.63 -26.01 -24.62
C ARG A 166 -1.60 -26.05 -25.75
N THR A 167 -0.36 -25.65 -25.50
CA THR A 167 0.73 -25.68 -26.49
C THR A 167 1.42 -27.04 -26.58
N ASP A 168 1.43 -27.80 -25.49
CA ASP A 168 2.06 -29.11 -25.36
C ASP A 168 1.14 -30.07 -24.59
N ALA A 169 0.35 -30.84 -25.34
CA ALA A 169 -0.56 -31.83 -24.78
C ALA A 169 0.16 -33.02 -24.10
N THR A 170 1.46 -33.18 -24.33
CA THR A 170 2.28 -34.28 -23.77
C THR A 170 2.95 -33.93 -22.44
N ALA A 171 2.74 -32.72 -21.94
CA ALA A 171 3.49 -32.14 -20.81
C ALA A 171 3.23 -32.79 -19.42
N ASN A 172 2.42 -33.87 -19.31
CA ASN A 172 2.06 -34.56 -18.05
C ASN A 172 1.83 -33.62 -16.86
N THR A 173 0.96 -32.61 -17.05
CA THR A 173 0.76 -31.50 -16.10
C THR A 173 0.15 -31.90 -14.76
N GLU A 174 -0.42 -33.10 -14.66
CA GLU A 174 -1.08 -33.61 -13.44
C GLU A 174 -0.13 -34.40 -12.54
N GLU A 175 0.85 -35.10 -13.13
CA GLU A 175 1.80 -35.95 -12.38
C GLU A 175 3.05 -35.18 -11.92
N ARG A 176 3.36 -34.05 -12.58
CA ARG A 176 4.55 -33.26 -12.28
C ARG A 176 4.24 -32.09 -11.33
N PRO A 177 5.18 -31.75 -10.42
CA PRO A 177 5.10 -30.54 -9.63
C PRO A 177 5.00 -29.30 -10.54
N ALA A 178 4.05 -28.41 -10.24
CA ALA A 178 3.76 -27.27 -11.10
C ALA A 178 4.98 -26.34 -11.24
N ALA A 179 5.72 -26.10 -10.15
CA ALA A 179 6.91 -25.27 -10.17
C ALA A 179 8.03 -25.87 -11.03
N GLY A 180 8.25 -27.19 -10.96
CA GLY A 180 9.25 -27.88 -11.79
C GLY A 180 8.91 -27.79 -13.28
N LEU A 181 7.62 -27.94 -13.62
CA LEU A 181 7.14 -27.75 -14.99
C LEU A 181 7.43 -26.32 -15.47
N LEU A 182 7.02 -25.30 -14.72
CA LEU A 182 7.22 -23.90 -15.09
C LEU A 182 8.71 -23.54 -15.22
N MET A 183 9.57 -24.03 -14.32
CA MET A 183 11.02 -23.82 -14.40
C MET A 183 11.63 -24.44 -15.66
N ASN A 184 11.18 -25.64 -16.06
CA ASN A 184 11.67 -26.29 -17.28
C ASN A 184 11.29 -25.51 -18.54
N TYR A 185 10.03 -25.06 -18.64
CA TYR A 185 9.61 -24.22 -19.77
C TYR A 185 10.29 -22.86 -19.76
N SER A 186 10.52 -22.25 -18.58
CA SER A 186 11.31 -21.00 -18.46
C SER A 186 12.72 -21.18 -19.01
N ARG A 187 13.45 -22.24 -18.59
CA ARG A 187 14.79 -22.54 -19.12
C ARG A 187 14.77 -22.82 -20.62
N GLY A 188 13.71 -23.48 -21.11
CA GLY A 188 13.50 -23.70 -22.54
C GLY A 188 13.36 -22.38 -23.30
N CYS A 189 12.56 -21.44 -22.77
CA CYS A 189 12.47 -20.08 -23.29
C CYS A 189 13.83 -19.40 -23.29
N ASP A 190 14.56 -19.39 -22.16
CA ASP A 190 15.88 -18.75 -22.07
C ASP A 190 16.88 -19.33 -23.08
N THR A 191 16.85 -20.65 -23.30
CA THR A 191 17.68 -21.32 -24.30
C THR A 191 17.32 -20.87 -25.72
N VAL A 192 16.03 -20.83 -26.05
CA VAL A 192 15.56 -20.36 -27.36
C VAL A 192 15.89 -18.89 -27.56
N LEU A 193 15.67 -18.04 -26.55
CA LEU A 193 16.01 -16.62 -26.59
C LEU A 193 17.52 -16.40 -26.76
N GLY A 194 18.35 -17.20 -26.09
CA GLY A 194 19.80 -17.17 -26.28
C GLY A 194 20.23 -17.56 -27.70
N LEU A 195 19.55 -18.54 -28.31
CA LEU A 195 19.79 -18.95 -29.70
C LEU A 195 19.25 -17.95 -30.73
N MET A 196 18.19 -17.21 -30.40
CA MET A 196 17.61 -16.16 -31.25
C MET A 196 18.45 -14.87 -31.29
N GLY A 197 19.57 -14.84 -30.56
CA GLY A 197 20.43 -13.66 -30.43
C GLY A 197 19.84 -12.64 -29.45
N PRO A 198 20.59 -11.56 -29.15
CA PRO A 198 20.15 -10.56 -28.18
C PRO A 198 18.85 -9.88 -28.65
N ILE A 199 17.76 -10.17 -27.93
CA ILE A 199 16.48 -9.48 -28.09
C ILE A 199 16.72 -7.99 -27.82
N ALA A 200 16.53 -7.15 -28.83
CA ALA A 200 16.38 -5.72 -28.64
C ALA A 200 15.12 -5.49 -27.80
N THR A 201 15.31 -5.19 -26.51
CA THR A 201 14.26 -5.18 -25.48
C THR A 201 13.16 -4.16 -25.71
N LEU A 202 11.90 -4.59 -25.62
CA LEU A 202 10.82 -3.78 -25.07
C LEU A 202 10.74 -3.99 -23.55
N PRO A 203 10.49 -2.94 -22.75
CA PRO A 203 10.58 -3.02 -21.29
C PRO A 203 9.25 -3.51 -20.69
N PRO A 204 9.30 -4.24 -19.56
CA PRO A 204 8.33 -3.97 -18.51
C PRO A 204 8.94 -3.83 -17.11
N SER A 205 8.56 -2.70 -16.49
CA SER A 205 8.09 -2.53 -15.11
C SER A 205 8.77 -3.29 -13.96
N SER A 206 9.46 -2.50 -13.14
CA SER A 206 9.72 -2.72 -11.70
C SER A 206 8.39 -2.89 -10.91
N PRO A 207 8.39 -3.08 -9.57
CA PRO A 207 9.48 -3.33 -8.60
C PRO A 207 9.15 -4.48 -7.61
N THR A 208 10.14 -4.96 -6.82
CA THR A 208 10.04 -5.15 -5.34
C THR A 208 11.18 -6.02 -4.77
N SER A 209 11.94 -5.40 -3.88
CA SER A 209 12.43 -5.91 -2.59
C SER A 209 12.31 -7.42 -2.27
N ASN A 210 13.45 -8.10 -2.21
CA ASN A 210 14.07 -8.72 -1.01
C ASN A 210 15.02 -9.83 -1.50
N GLY A 211 16.27 -9.86 -1.08
CA GLY A 211 16.65 -9.75 0.33
C GLY A 211 16.67 -11.15 0.94
N CYS A 212 17.79 -11.82 0.68
CA CYS A 212 18.49 -12.80 1.53
C CYS A 212 17.72 -14.01 2.08
N SER A 213 17.97 -15.15 1.44
CA SER A 213 18.14 -16.43 2.13
C SER A 213 19.50 -16.45 2.86
N SER A 214 19.48 -16.69 4.17
CA SER A 214 20.57 -17.32 4.91
C SER A 214 20.37 -18.84 4.80
N GLY A 215 21.33 -19.71 4.55
CA GLY A 215 22.78 -19.62 4.66
C GLY A 215 23.25 -20.98 5.17
N GLY A 216 23.94 -21.75 4.33
CA GLY A 216 24.57 -23.01 4.71
C GLY A 216 25.08 -23.80 3.50
N SER A 217 26.41 -23.77 3.32
CA SER A 217 27.24 -24.71 2.54
C SER A 217 27.57 -24.38 1.08
N ASP A 218 28.87 -24.10 0.89
CA ASP A 218 29.79 -24.44 -0.21
C ASP A 218 29.58 -23.92 -1.65
N GLY A 219 30.69 -23.40 -2.20
CA GLY A 219 30.99 -23.45 -3.63
C GLY A 219 31.19 -22.08 -4.31
N TYR A 220 32.44 -21.74 -4.58
CA TYR A 220 32.88 -20.50 -5.22
C TYR A 220 32.53 -20.44 -6.74
N HIS A 221 31.82 -19.36 -7.11
CA HIS A 221 31.80 -18.53 -8.35
C HIS A 221 31.94 -19.11 -9.77
N SER A 222 31.00 -18.74 -10.67
CA SER A 222 31.27 -17.84 -11.82
C SER A 222 29.97 -17.43 -12.55
N ASP A 223 29.44 -16.24 -12.22
CA ASP A 223 28.45 -15.44 -12.98
C ASP A 223 29.21 -14.28 -13.63
N SER A 224 29.08 -14.09 -14.95
CA SER A 224 29.68 -12.97 -15.69
C SER A 224 29.18 -13.09 -17.14
N ASP A 225 28.21 -12.31 -17.64
CA ASP A 225 28.54 -10.96 -18.12
C ASP A 225 27.33 -9.98 -18.14
N ILE A 226 26.08 -10.44 -17.91
CA ILE A 226 24.91 -9.53 -17.96
C ILE A 226 24.64 -8.91 -16.58
N ASP A 227 24.80 -9.69 -15.52
CA ASP A 227 24.79 -9.19 -14.14
C ASP A 227 25.96 -8.24 -13.89
N GLU A 228 27.05 -8.38 -14.65
CA GLU A 228 28.21 -7.49 -14.58
C GLU A 228 27.87 -6.10 -15.12
N THR A 229 27.07 -5.94 -16.18
CA THR A 229 26.72 -4.60 -16.68
C THR A 229 25.77 -3.83 -15.75
N ASN A 230 24.81 -4.52 -15.12
CA ASN A 230 23.90 -3.92 -14.15
C ASN A 230 24.62 -3.68 -12.81
N SER A 231 25.43 -4.64 -12.35
CA SER A 231 26.32 -4.47 -11.20
C SER A 231 27.34 -3.35 -11.44
N GLU A 232 27.86 -3.21 -12.65
CA GLU A 232 28.80 -2.15 -13.03
C GLU A 232 28.11 -0.79 -13.06
N LEU A 233 26.86 -0.68 -13.54
CA LEU A 233 26.10 0.56 -13.48
C LEU A 233 25.74 0.94 -12.04
N VAL A 234 25.33 -0.03 -11.21
CA VAL A 234 25.10 0.16 -9.77
C VAL A 234 26.39 0.55 -9.06
N ARG A 235 27.53 -0.05 -9.44
CA ARG A 235 28.86 0.27 -8.92
C ARG A 235 29.30 1.66 -9.35
N GLN A 236 29.12 2.04 -10.61
CA GLN A 236 29.43 3.38 -11.12
C GLN A 236 28.56 4.44 -10.46
N TYR A 237 27.28 4.17 -10.24
CA TYR A 237 26.39 5.05 -9.46
C TYR A 237 26.87 5.18 -8.02
N SER A 238 27.20 4.07 -7.36
CA SER A 238 27.71 4.07 -5.98
C SER A 238 29.01 4.85 -5.83
N VAL A 239 29.93 4.71 -6.79
CA VAL A 239 31.19 5.48 -6.85
C VAL A 239 30.92 6.97 -7.09
N MET A 240 30.04 7.30 -8.04
CA MET A 240 29.68 8.69 -8.36
C MET A 240 29.01 9.38 -7.16
N TYR A 241 28.11 8.67 -6.47
CA TYR A 241 27.45 9.17 -5.27
C TYR A 241 28.45 9.37 -4.14
N SER A 242 29.30 8.39 -3.84
CA SER A 242 30.27 8.47 -2.76
C SER A 242 31.30 9.58 -2.98
N LYS A 243 31.78 9.73 -4.22
CA LYS A 243 32.77 10.75 -4.58
C LYS A 243 32.22 12.18 -4.49
N ASN A 244 31.02 12.41 -5.04
CA ASN A 244 30.50 13.77 -5.22
C ASN A 244 29.56 14.23 -4.08
N ARG A 245 29.16 13.31 -3.19
CA ARG A 245 28.24 13.61 -2.09
C ARG A 245 28.75 14.70 -1.17
N ILE A 246 30.01 14.65 -0.77
CA ILE A 246 30.59 15.55 0.23
C ILE A 246 30.61 16.98 -0.32
N ASP A 247 31.24 17.17 -1.48
CA ASP A 247 31.35 18.48 -2.15
C ASP A 247 29.98 19.10 -2.48
N THR A 248 29.03 18.26 -2.92
CA THR A 248 27.68 18.72 -3.24
C THR A 248 26.91 19.09 -1.96
N LEU A 249 27.07 18.34 -0.88
CA LEU A 249 26.43 18.65 0.39
C LEU A 249 27.02 19.91 1.05
N ASP A 250 28.33 20.13 0.92
CA ASP A 250 29.00 21.34 1.38
C ASP A 250 28.57 22.57 0.59
N SER A 251 28.42 22.42 -0.74
CA SER A 251 27.82 23.46 -1.58
C SER A 251 26.37 23.76 -1.17
N LEU A 252 25.55 22.73 -0.88
CA LEU A 252 24.19 22.91 -0.37
C LEU A 252 24.15 23.51 1.04
N ASN A 253 25.17 23.28 1.87
CA ASN A 253 25.29 23.86 3.21
C ASN A 253 25.65 25.34 3.18
N SER A 254 26.36 25.80 2.14
CA SER A 254 26.68 27.21 1.92
C SER A 254 25.47 28.07 1.52
N LEU A 255 24.37 27.44 1.06
CA LEU A 255 23.15 28.15 0.65
C LEU A 255 22.30 28.58 1.87
N PRO A 256 22.15 29.89 2.14
CA PRO A 256 21.48 30.38 3.34
C PRO A 256 20.01 29.93 3.45
N GLN A 257 19.34 29.81 2.30
CA GLN A 257 17.93 29.42 2.19
C GLN A 257 17.67 27.97 2.61
N LEU A 258 18.70 27.12 2.65
CA LEU A 258 18.59 25.69 2.93
C LEU A 258 19.13 25.31 4.32
N LYS A 259 19.59 26.26 5.15
CA LYS A 259 20.36 26.01 6.38
C LYS A 259 19.73 24.97 7.31
N HIS A 260 18.40 25.01 7.50
CA HIS A 260 17.65 24.12 8.39
C HIS A 260 16.93 22.97 7.68
N ALA A 261 17.05 22.86 6.35
CA ALA A 261 16.29 21.92 5.53
C ALA A 261 17.11 20.66 5.18
N HIS A 262 17.58 19.92 6.19
CA HIS A 262 18.48 18.76 6.00
C HIS A 262 17.89 17.66 5.10
N GLN A 263 16.59 17.35 5.24
CA GLN A 263 15.94 16.35 4.39
C GLN A 263 15.79 16.83 2.93
N LEU A 264 15.59 18.13 2.71
CA LEU A 264 15.48 18.70 1.38
C LEU A 264 16.83 18.67 0.66
N LYS A 265 17.93 18.96 1.37
CA LYS A 265 19.30 18.83 0.85
C LYS A 265 19.61 17.41 0.38
N ALA A 266 19.23 16.40 1.17
CA ALA A 266 19.43 15.00 0.80
C ALA A 266 18.62 14.60 -0.44
N LYS A 267 17.37 15.09 -0.57
CA LYS A 267 16.53 14.86 -1.75
C LYS A 267 17.09 15.55 -2.99
N ILE A 268 17.54 16.80 -2.87
CA ILE A 268 18.17 17.56 -3.97
C ILE A 268 19.44 16.84 -4.44
N LEU A 269 20.30 16.42 -3.51
CA LEU A 269 21.51 15.65 -3.81
C LEU A 269 21.19 14.39 -4.61
N PHE A 270 20.23 13.59 -4.13
CA PHE A 270 19.79 12.37 -4.81
C PHE A 270 19.27 12.68 -6.22
N SER A 271 18.40 13.69 -6.36
CA SER A 271 17.83 14.08 -7.65
C SER A 271 18.89 14.54 -8.66
N ILE A 272 19.87 15.36 -8.24
CA ILE A 272 20.94 15.84 -9.11
C ILE A 272 21.79 14.67 -9.61
N ILE A 273 22.16 13.75 -8.73
CA ILE A 273 23.00 12.59 -9.07
C ILE A 273 22.26 11.65 -10.03
N VAL A 274 20.98 11.36 -9.77
CA VAL A 274 20.15 10.54 -10.67
C VAL A 274 19.99 11.22 -12.03
N LEU A 275 19.75 12.53 -12.08
CA LEU A 275 19.57 13.26 -13.33
C LEU A 275 20.87 13.29 -14.15
N ALA A 276 22.00 13.58 -13.51
CA ALA A 276 23.31 13.58 -14.16
C ALA A 276 23.68 12.20 -14.71
N PHE A 277 23.44 11.14 -13.93
CA PHE A 277 23.68 9.76 -14.36
C PHE A 277 22.82 9.38 -15.57
N ARG A 278 21.51 9.66 -15.54
CA ARG A 278 20.59 9.41 -16.67
C ARG A 278 20.96 10.22 -17.91
N ALA A 279 21.38 11.47 -17.73
CA ALA A 279 21.81 12.32 -18.83
C ALA A 279 23.08 11.80 -19.51
N CYS A 280 24.08 11.37 -18.72
CA CYS A 280 25.31 10.77 -19.24
C CYS A 280 25.04 9.43 -19.94
N HIS A 281 24.16 8.59 -19.36
CA HIS A 281 23.76 7.33 -19.98
C HIS A 281 23.07 7.57 -21.33
N GLY A 282 22.09 8.46 -21.39
CA GLY A 282 21.39 8.79 -22.64
C GLY A 282 22.29 9.48 -23.67
N LEU A 283 23.35 10.19 -23.26
CA LEU A 283 24.35 10.75 -24.18
C LEU A 283 25.24 9.66 -24.78
N LYS A 284 25.66 8.69 -23.96
CA LYS A 284 26.40 7.50 -24.41
C LYS A 284 25.61 6.75 -25.49
N GLU A 285 24.34 6.45 -25.22
CA GLU A 285 23.49 5.73 -26.19
C GLU A 285 23.32 6.51 -27.49
N ARG A 286 23.08 7.83 -27.43
CA ARG A 286 23.01 8.68 -28.62
C ARG A 286 24.28 8.65 -29.44
N LYS A 287 25.45 8.69 -28.80
CA LYS A 287 26.75 8.64 -29.50
C LYS A 287 27.01 7.27 -30.12
N VAL A 288 26.63 6.18 -29.44
CA VAL A 288 26.69 4.83 -30.02
C VAL A 288 25.80 4.72 -31.26
N LEU A 289 24.60 5.32 -31.23
CA LEU A 289 23.65 5.30 -32.34
C LEU A 289 24.15 6.15 -33.53
N GLU A 290 24.72 7.33 -33.26
CA GLU A 290 25.35 8.19 -34.27
C GLU A 290 26.53 7.50 -34.95
N VAL A 291 27.37 6.80 -34.18
CA VAL A 291 28.48 5.98 -34.70
C VAL A 291 27.95 4.82 -35.54
N ARG A 292 26.91 4.11 -35.08
CA ARG A 292 26.26 3.05 -35.86
C ARG A 292 25.69 3.57 -37.19
N ARG A 293 25.06 4.74 -37.18
CA ARG A 293 24.52 5.41 -38.39
C ARG A 293 25.62 5.84 -39.36
N THR A 294 26.80 6.16 -38.84
CA THR A 294 27.95 6.56 -39.66
C THR A 294 28.70 5.35 -40.22
N LEU A 295 28.72 4.23 -39.48
CA LEU A 295 29.41 2.99 -39.86
C LEU A 295 28.54 2.04 -40.71
N TYR A 296 27.21 2.16 -40.66
CA TYR A 296 26.28 1.40 -41.49
C TYR A 296 25.49 2.31 -42.44
N VAL A 297 25.78 2.24 -43.73
CA VAL A 297 24.80 2.57 -44.79
C VAL A 297 23.71 1.50 -44.68
N LEU A 298 22.56 1.82 -44.07
CA LEU A 298 21.41 0.91 -44.11
C LEU A 298 20.41 1.38 -45.14
N ASP A 299 20.11 0.45 -46.04
CA ASP A 299 18.89 0.41 -46.84
C ASP A 299 17.69 0.84 -46.01
N ALA A 300 16.91 1.74 -46.60
CA ALA A 300 15.93 2.59 -45.96
C ALA A 300 14.63 1.88 -45.48
N ASN A 301 14.67 0.58 -45.16
CA ASN A 301 13.44 -0.21 -44.97
C ASN A 301 13.34 -1.04 -43.68
N ASP A 302 14.18 -0.80 -42.67
CA ASP A 302 14.12 -1.60 -41.45
C ASP A 302 13.15 -1.00 -40.40
N GLU A 303 12.05 -1.72 -40.15
CA GLU A 303 10.93 -1.36 -39.26
C GLU A 303 11.38 -1.12 -37.80
N ALA A 304 12.55 -1.65 -37.43
CA ALA A 304 13.23 -1.40 -36.16
C ALA A 304 13.69 0.05 -35.99
N THR A 305 14.00 0.77 -37.08
CA THR A 305 14.37 2.19 -37.00
C THR A 305 13.15 3.08 -36.78
N ALA A 306 12.00 2.73 -37.36
CA ALA A 306 10.75 3.47 -37.22
C ALA A 306 10.05 3.26 -35.86
N SER A 307 10.32 2.14 -35.17
CA SER A 307 9.84 1.89 -33.80
C SER A 307 10.67 2.66 -32.78
N LEU A 308 11.99 2.77 -33.01
CA LEU A 308 12.90 3.50 -32.12
C LEU A 308 12.73 5.02 -32.25
N ASP A 309 12.53 5.56 -33.46
CA ASP A 309 12.29 6.99 -33.69
C ASP A 309 10.97 7.47 -33.05
N ARG A 310 10.00 6.55 -32.89
CA ARG A 310 8.75 6.78 -32.15
C ARG A 310 8.92 6.79 -30.63
N ALA A 311 9.92 6.08 -30.11
CA ALA A 311 10.19 6.04 -28.67
C ALA A 311 10.97 7.26 -28.16
N VAL A 312 11.48 8.10 -29.08
CA VAL A 312 12.37 9.23 -28.79
C VAL A 312 11.70 10.61 -28.96
N ARG A 313 10.46 10.68 -29.51
CA ARG A 313 9.61 11.89 -29.41
C ARG A 313 8.83 11.91 -28.11
#